data_AF-A0A958QE72-F1
#
_entry.id   AF-A0A958QE72-F1
#
_cell.length_a   1.000
_cell.length_b   1.000
_cell.length_c   1.000
_cell.angle_alpha   90.00
_cell.angle_beta   90.00
_cell.angle_gamma   90.00
#
_symmetry.space_group_name_H-M   'P 1'
#
loop_
_entity.id
_entity.type
_entity.pdbx_description
1 polymer ?
#
loop_
_entity_poly.entity_id
_entity_poly.type
_entity_poly.pdbx_seq_one_letter_code
_entity_poly.pdbx_strand_id
1 'polypeptide(L)'
;MNTTKIFAITILMSVTLFGSPLAYATSEIKDFLKDPAQLVSSDFRVKPVMMKRVGFWFDVYTKYPSTHHIIHHSRYPWIVFEVVDTSSFFKKKQAHWLENKKALDHVKLRRKIIRQELKSLASKPFSKSLSPLQRHLKKTLQKIGGPRGNVYRFASKKVRSQTGQRNFFVKGLKNSPKYLPLMEAEFQRQGLPKELLRIPFVESSFNEKAESRVGASGIWQIMPHIGKAYMKVTPHIDERNSPIKATEVAGKILKQNFRALKSWGLAVTAYNHGIGGLRKSLRKSKSTHLTQLISHYRGGSFGFASSNFYASFLAALHAETYKDQIFSSDEISPRPALNAQMVTLHRSMRPSQIAKLANLNIDDLKDLNHDIKRAIKNDIRLPKGFRVFLPHNSQFIGSN
;
A
#
# COMPACT_ATOMS: atom_id res chain seq x y z
N MET A 1 45.15 42.06 6.19
CA MET A 1 44.76 41.11 7.26
C MET A 1 43.24 41.09 7.35
N ASN A 2 42.59 40.04 6.83
CA ASN A 2 41.17 39.77 7.07
C ASN A 2 40.92 38.28 6.89
N THR A 3 40.84 37.56 8.00
CA THR A 3 40.59 36.13 8.08
C THR A 3 39.10 35.86 8.28
N THR A 4 38.43 35.40 7.22
CA THR A 4 37.06 34.88 7.26
C THR A 4 37.07 33.47 7.87
N LYS A 5 36.58 33.34 9.11
CA LYS A 5 36.33 32.05 9.76
C LYS A 5 35.13 31.36 9.10
N ILE A 6 35.41 30.37 8.26
CA ILE A 6 34.41 29.41 7.76
C ILE A 6 34.21 28.36 8.86
N PHE A 7 33.04 28.40 9.53
CA PHE A 7 32.60 27.35 10.44
C PHE A 7 32.30 26.07 9.64
N ALA A 8 33.25 25.14 9.63
CA ALA A 8 33.03 23.77 9.18
C ALA A 8 32.21 23.02 10.25
N ILE A 9 30.89 22.94 10.06
CA ILE A 9 30.05 22.04 10.85
C ILE A 9 30.22 20.63 10.28
N THR A 10 31.20 19.91 10.82
CA THR A 10 31.37 18.47 10.61
C THR A 10 30.25 17.74 11.35
N ILE A 11 29.11 17.53 10.70
CA ILE A 11 28.10 16.57 11.19
C ILE A 11 28.65 15.17 10.92
N LEU A 12 29.27 14.58 11.94
CA LEU A 12 29.60 13.17 11.99
C LEU A 12 28.29 12.37 12.05
N MET A 13 27.64 12.16 10.90
CA MET A 13 26.61 11.12 10.76
C MET A 13 27.35 9.80 10.60
N SER A 14 27.35 9.02 11.68
CA SER A 14 27.73 7.63 11.69
C SER A 14 27.06 6.90 10.52
N VAL A 15 27.87 6.57 9.51
CA VAL A 15 27.54 5.51 8.57
C VAL A 15 27.62 4.23 9.38
N THR A 16 26.49 3.74 9.89
CA THR A 16 26.40 2.39 10.43
C THR A 16 26.59 1.39 9.28
N LEU A 17 27.85 1.14 8.96
CA LEU A 17 28.28 -0.07 8.29
C LEU A 17 28.08 -1.21 9.28
N PHE A 18 27.13 -2.09 8.96
CA PHE A 18 26.80 -3.33 9.66
C PHE A 18 26.20 -3.19 11.07
N GLY A 19 24.87 -3.29 11.14
CA GLY A 19 24.15 -3.71 12.33
C GLY A 19 23.42 -5.01 12.06
N SER A 20 23.93 -6.12 12.60
CA SER A 20 23.17 -7.36 12.81
C SER A 20 22.87 -7.43 14.31
N PRO A 21 21.58 -7.33 14.69
CA PRO A 21 20.87 -8.50 15.23
C PRO A 21 19.58 -8.84 14.44
N LEU A 22 19.22 -8.04 13.42
CA LEU A 22 18.02 -8.24 12.60
C LEU A 22 18.21 -9.24 11.44
N ALA A 23 19.39 -9.83 11.26
CA ALA A 23 19.65 -10.70 10.11
C ALA A 23 19.06 -12.11 10.29
N TYR A 24 19.04 -12.66 11.51
CA TYR A 24 18.65 -14.04 11.77
C TYR A 24 17.12 -14.25 11.68
N ALA A 25 16.33 -13.40 12.34
CA ALA A 25 14.86 -13.46 12.29
C ALA A 25 14.26 -13.15 10.89
N THR A 26 14.99 -12.47 10.01
CA THR A 26 14.41 -12.01 8.72
C THR A 26 14.35 -13.07 7.63
N SER A 27 15.09 -14.17 7.77
CA SER A 27 14.94 -15.30 6.85
C SER A 27 13.75 -16.17 7.22
N GLU A 28 13.54 -16.39 8.53
CA GLU A 28 12.45 -17.19 9.10
C GLU A 28 11.09 -16.55 8.87
N ILE A 29 10.95 -15.23 9.07
CA ILE A 29 9.67 -14.54 8.82
C ILE A 29 9.27 -14.62 7.33
N LYS A 30 10.24 -14.76 6.40
CA LYS A 30 9.93 -14.95 4.97
C LYS A 30 9.46 -16.36 4.64
N ASP A 31 9.64 -17.34 5.51
CA ASP A 31 9.06 -18.67 5.31
C ASP A 31 7.53 -18.63 5.37
N PHE A 32 6.93 -17.63 6.02
CA PHE A 32 5.48 -17.39 5.94
C PHE A 32 4.98 -17.11 4.52
N LEU A 33 5.84 -16.67 3.58
CA LEU A 33 5.47 -16.55 2.17
C LEU A 33 5.27 -17.90 1.47
N LYS A 34 5.77 -18.99 2.06
CA LYS A 34 5.54 -20.36 1.60
C LYS A 34 4.22 -20.94 2.14
N ASP A 35 3.53 -20.21 3.02
CA ASP A 35 2.27 -20.63 3.64
C ASP A 35 2.37 -22.00 4.34
N PRO A 36 3.26 -22.17 5.34
CA PRO A 36 3.53 -23.46 5.96
C PRO A 36 2.29 -24.09 6.62
N ALA A 37 1.37 -23.27 7.10
CA ALA A 37 0.11 -23.70 7.71
C ALA A 37 -1.05 -23.85 6.69
N GLN A 38 -0.79 -23.65 5.39
CA GLN A 38 -1.77 -23.76 4.30
C GLN A 38 -3.05 -22.94 4.50
N LEU A 39 -2.90 -21.72 5.04
CA LEU A 39 -4.01 -20.82 5.36
C LEU A 39 -4.47 -19.99 4.16
N VAL A 40 -3.67 -19.96 3.08
CA VAL A 40 -3.95 -19.20 1.86
C VAL A 40 -4.39 -20.16 0.75
N SER A 41 -5.52 -19.85 0.09
CA SER A 41 -5.98 -20.67 -1.02
C SER A 41 -4.99 -20.72 -2.19
N SER A 42 -5.03 -21.79 -2.97
CA SER A 42 -4.10 -22.07 -4.06
C SER A 42 -3.98 -20.94 -5.09
N ASP A 43 -5.08 -20.22 -5.33
CA ASP A 43 -5.14 -19.09 -6.27
C ASP A 43 -4.23 -17.92 -5.88
N PHE A 44 -3.90 -17.79 -4.60
CA PHE A 44 -3.11 -16.69 -4.05
C PHE A 44 -1.78 -17.13 -3.46
N ARG A 45 -1.35 -18.38 -3.66
CA ARG A 45 -0.01 -18.82 -3.24
C ARG A 45 1.09 -18.08 -3.99
N VAL A 46 2.18 -17.75 -3.29
CA VAL A 46 3.34 -17.07 -3.90
C VAL A 46 4.08 -18.02 -4.82
N LYS A 47 3.96 -17.80 -6.13
CA LYS A 47 4.73 -18.56 -7.12
C LYS A 47 6.24 -18.35 -6.95
N PRO A 48 7.10 -19.38 -7.15
CA PRO A 48 8.56 -19.25 -6.96
C PRO A 48 9.20 -18.07 -7.70
N VAL A 49 8.77 -17.81 -8.93
CA VAL A 49 9.26 -16.68 -9.76
C VAL A 49 8.94 -15.29 -9.16
N MET A 50 7.90 -15.21 -8.32
CA MET A 50 7.49 -13.98 -7.64
C MET A 50 8.08 -13.84 -6.24
N MET A 51 8.64 -14.92 -5.66
CA MET A 51 9.05 -14.98 -4.25
C MET A 51 9.93 -13.81 -3.82
N LYS A 52 10.98 -13.50 -4.60
CA LYS A 52 11.88 -12.37 -4.28
C LYS A 52 11.16 -11.02 -4.34
N ARG A 53 10.23 -10.85 -5.28
CA ARG A 53 9.46 -9.60 -5.42
C ARG A 53 8.46 -9.43 -4.29
N VAL A 54 7.74 -10.49 -3.94
CA VAL A 54 6.81 -10.49 -2.79
C VAL A 54 7.59 -10.28 -1.50
N GLY A 55 8.71 -10.97 -1.31
CA GLY A 55 9.57 -10.82 -0.14
C GLY A 55 10.11 -9.40 0.08
N PHE A 56 10.35 -8.63 -0.98
CA PHE A 56 10.67 -7.20 -0.83
C PHE A 56 9.51 -6.41 -0.21
N TRP A 57 8.28 -6.60 -0.73
CA TRP A 57 7.11 -5.90 -0.20
C TRP A 57 6.72 -6.38 1.19
N PHE A 58 6.96 -7.66 1.47
CA PHE A 58 6.77 -8.23 2.79
C PHE A 58 7.66 -7.50 3.81
N ASP A 59 8.97 -7.33 3.53
CA ASP A 59 9.85 -6.53 4.39
C ASP A 59 9.37 -5.07 4.53
N VAL A 60 8.82 -4.47 3.47
CA VAL A 60 8.27 -3.11 3.53
C VAL A 60 7.11 -3.02 4.53
N TYR A 61 6.28 -4.07 4.66
CA TYR A 61 5.15 -4.11 5.58
C TYR A 61 5.49 -4.64 6.98
N THR A 62 6.52 -5.49 7.14
CA THR A 62 6.79 -6.19 8.40
C THR A 62 8.06 -5.73 9.10
N LYS A 63 9.00 -5.12 8.38
CA LYS A 63 10.32 -4.75 8.92
C LYS A 63 10.55 -3.25 9.01
N TYR A 64 10.25 -2.51 7.96
CA TYR A 64 10.70 -1.12 7.84
C TYR A 64 9.62 -0.11 8.28
N PRO A 65 9.85 0.68 9.34
CA PRO A 65 8.95 1.77 9.72
C PRO A 65 9.00 2.92 8.69
N SER A 66 8.09 3.88 8.81
CA SER A 66 7.97 5.01 7.87
C SER A 66 9.18 5.95 7.84
N THR A 67 10.07 5.86 8.83
CA THR A 67 11.35 6.59 8.88
C THR A 67 12.46 5.91 8.10
N HIS A 68 12.27 4.67 7.65
CA HIS A 68 13.26 3.94 6.85
C HIS A 68 12.93 4.07 5.37
N HIS A 69 13.92 4.43 4.55
CA HIS A 69 13.80 4.53 3.12
C HIS A 69 14.74 3.54 2.43
N ILE A 70 14.14 2.54 1.77
CA ILE A 70 14.86 1.49 1.07
C ILE A 70 15.23 2.01 -0.32
N ILE A 71 16.51 2.23 -0.60
CA ILE A 71 17.01 2.56 -1.93
C ILE A 71 17.30 1.25 -2.67
N HIS A 72 16.63 1.02 -3.79
CA HIS A 72 16.61 -0.28 -4.46
C HIS A 72 16.53 -0.16 -5.99
N HIS A 73 16.69 -1.29 -6.67
CA HIS A 73 16.53 -1.41 -8.12
C HIS A 73 15.04 -1.52 -8.49
N SER A 74 14.51 -0.60 -9.31
CA SER A 74 13.08 -0.57 -9.66
C SER A 74 12.59 -1.79 -10.47
N ARG A 75 13.45 -2.40 -11.31
CA ARG A 75 13.13 -3.66 -12.03
C ARG A 75 13.12 -4.89 -11.11
N TYR A 76 14.05 -4.94 -10.17
CA TYR A 76 14.37 -6.07 -9.32
C TYR A 76 14.33 -5.57 -7.88
N PRO A 77 13.14 -5.32 -7.31
CA PRO A 77 13.01 -4.56 -6.08
C PRO A 77 13.76 -5.17 -4.89
N TRP A 78 13.94 -6.49 -4.87
CA TRP A 78 14.76 -7.21 -3.90
C TRP A 78 16.26 -6.89 -3.93
N ILE A 79 16.73 -6.18 -4.96
CA ILE A 79 18.11 -5.68 -5.03
C ILE A 79 18.13 -4.32 -4.34
N VAL A 80 18.38 -4.36 -3.02
CA VAL A 80 18.51 -3.20 -2.15
C VAL A 80 19.95 -2.71 -2.17
N PHE A 81 20.14 -1.44 -2.48
CA PHE A 81 21.44 -0.76 -2.50
C PHE A 81 21.80 -0.18 -1.13
N GLU A 82 20.80 0.32 -0.40
CA GLU A 82 20.97 0.96 0.89
C GLU A 82 19.61 1.07 1.59
N VAL A 83 19.57 1.00 2.92
CA VAL A 83 18.42 1.43 3.72
C VAL A 83 18.84 2.65 4.52
N VAL A 84 18.15 3.77 4.30
CA VAL A 84 18.44 5.05 4.94
C VAL A 84 17.49 5.23 6.11
N ASP A 85 17.99 5.25 7.34
CA ASP A 85 17.21 5.64 8.51
C ASP A 85 17.17 7.17 8.63
N THR A 86 15.96 7.71 8.72
CA THR A 86 15.71 9.15 8.88
C THR A 86 15.09 9.49 10.24
N SER A 87 15.04 8.55 11.17
CA SER A 87 14.50 8.73 12.52
C SER A 87 15.10 9.94 13.25
N SER A 88 16.38 10.23 13.04
CA SER A 88 17.09 11.37 13.66
C SER A 88 16.50 12.73 13.27
N PHE A 89 15.84 12.86 12.12
CA PHE A 89 15.23 14.11 11.66
C PHE A 89 13.96 14.48 12.42
N PHE A 90 13.33 13.53 13.12
CA PHE A 90 12.06 13.71 13.85
C PHE A 90 12.26 13.85 15.38
N LYS A 91 13.50 14.04 15.83
CA LYS A 91 13.82 14.20 17.26
C LYS A 91 13.74 15.66 17.75
N LYS A 92 13.54 16.63 16.85
CA LYS A 92 13.55 18.05 17.20
C LYS A 92 12.11 18.52 17.41
N LYS A 93 11.88 19.51 18.28
CA LYS A 93 10.55 20.14 18.43
C LYS A 93 10.30 21.15 17.28
N GLN A 94 10.53 20.74 16.04
CA GLN A 94 10.30 21.59 14.86
C GLN A 94 8.96 21.28 14.20
N ALA A 95 8.54 22.14 13.27
CA ALA A 95 7.36 21.88 12.46
C ALA A 95 7.54 20.60 11.64
N HIS A 96 6.64 19.63 11.81
CA HIS A 96 6.71 18.29 11.21
C HIS A 96 6.91 18.30 9.68
N TRP A 97 6.35 19.29 8.95
CA TRP A 97 6.54 19.40 7.50
C TRP A 97 8.02 19.65 7.11
N LEU A 98 8.74 20.44 7.92
CA LEU A 98 10.14 20.79 7.67
C LEU A 98 11.06 19.59 7.94
N GLU A 99 10.76 18.82 8.97
CA GLU A 99 11.47 17.57 9.28
C GLU A 99 11.32 16.55 8.16
N ASN A 100 10.09 16.36 7.67
CA ASN A 100 9.83 15.52 6.51
C ASN A 100 10.59 15.99 5.27
N LYS A 101 10.64 17.30 5.01
CA LYS A 101 11.41 17.85 3.89
C LYS A 101 12.90 17.49 4.02
N LYS A 102 13.50 17.69 5.20
CA LYS A 102 14.92 17.37 5.47
C LYS A 102 15.21 15.87 5.29
N ALA A 103 14.36 15.00 5.84
CA ALA A 103 14.47 13.55 5.67
C ALA A 103 14.43 13.16 4.18
N LEU A 104 13.46 13.68 3.42
CA LEU A 104 13.32 13.40 2.00
C LEU A 104 14.49 13.94 1.16
N ASP A 105 15.02 15.11 1.50
CA ASP A 105 16.18 15.69 0.81
C ASP A 105 17.45 14.88 1.09
N HIS A 106 17.63 14.37 2.31
CA HIS A 106 18.71 13.43 2.64
C HIS A 106 18.61 12.14 1.81
N VAL A 107 17.42 11.55 1.69
CA VAL A 107 17.18 10.35 0.87
C VAL A 107 17.47 10.62 -0.62
N LYS A 108 17.08 11.79 -1.14
CA LYS A 108 17.40 12.20 -2.52
C LYS A 108 18.91 12.28 -2.73
N LEU A 109 19.67 12.83 -1.77
CA LEU A 109 21.12 12.89 -1.83
C LEU A 109 21.75 11.49 -1.86
N ARG A 110 21.35 10.59 -0.94
CA ARG A 110 21.83 9.20 -0.92
C ARG A 110 21.56 8.47 -2.25
N ARG A 111 20.37 8.66 -2.83
CA ARG A 111 20.05 8.12 -4.18
C ARG A 111 20.96 8.69 -5.27
N LYS A 112 21.31 9.99 -5.21
CA LYS A 112 22.22 10.64 -6.17
C LYS A 112 23.61 10.01 -6.09
N ILE A 113 24.12 9.81 -4.88
CA ILE A 113 25.42 9.16 -4.62
C ILE A 113 25.44 7.75 -5.22
N ILE A 114 24.45 6.90 -4.90
CA ILE A 114 24.37 5.54 -5.46
C ILE A 114 24.36 5.54 -6.99
N ARG A 115 23.61 6.45 -7.63
CA ARG A 115 23.61 6.57 -9.10
C ARG A 115 24.97 6.94 -9.65
N GLN A 116 25.68 7.87 -9.00
CA GLN A 116 27.02 8.29 -9.42
C GLN A 116 28.03 7.14 -9.30
N GLU A 117 27.99 6.40 -8.19
CA GLU A 117 28.86 5.23 -8.00
C GLU A 117 28.59 4.12 -9.02
N LEU A 118 27.33 3.86 -9.35
CA LEU A 118 26.97 2.91 -10.41
C LEU A 118 27.46 3.37 -11.79
N LYS A 119 27.37 4.66 -12.11
CA LYS A 119 27.93 5.21 -13.35
C LYS A 119 29.45 5.06 -13.39
N SER A 120 30.12 5.33 -12.27
CA SER A 120 31.57 5.17 -12.13
C SER A 120 31.99 3.70 -12.30
N LEU A 121 31.27 2.76 -11.69
CA LEU A 121 31.51 1.33 -11.87
C LEU A 121 31.27 0.86 -13.31
N ALA A 122 30.39 1.52 -14.06
CA ALA A 122 30.16 1.22 -15.47
C ALA A 122 31.31 1.64 -16.40
N SER A 123 32.10 2.65 -16.01
CA SER A 123 33.19 3.21 -16.83
C SER A 123 34.61 2.84 -16.37
N LYS A 124 34.80 2.43 -15.11
CA LYS A 124 36.14 2.15 -14.55
C LYS A 124 36.79 0.86 -15.11
N PRO A 125 38.07 0.91 -15.53
CA PRO A 125 38.93 -0.26 -15.74
C PRO A 125 39.13 -1.06 -14.44
N PHE A 126 39.53 -2.33 -14.57
CA PHE A 126 39.55 -3.33 -13.50
C PHE A 126 40.59 -3.08 -12.38
N SER A 127 41.53 -2.13 -12.56
CA SER A 127 42.73 -1.97 -11.71
C SER A 127 42.63 -0.96 -10.56
N LYS A 128 41.53 -0.22 -10.40
CA LYS A 128 41.40 0.79 -9.33
C LYS A 128 40.75 0.23 -8.06
N SER A 129 41.31 0.59 -6.91
CA SER A 129 40.73 0.31 -5.60
C SER A 129 39.28 0.84 -5.51
N LEU A 130 38.37 -0.01 -5.05
CA LEU A 130 36.94 0.29 -4.94
C LEU A 130 36.60 0.82 -3.54
N SER A 131 35.83 1.91 -3.48
CA SER A 131 35.28 2.39 -2.22
C SER A 131 34.41 1.31 -1.53
N PRO A 132 34.19 1.37 -0.21
CA PRO A 132 33.31 0.42 0.48
C PRO A 132 31.92 0.32 -0.16
N LEU A 133 31.34 1.46 -0.56
CA LEU A 133 30.06 1.51 -1.28
C LEU A 133 30.15 0.83 -2.65
N GLN A 134 31.22 1.07 -3.42
CA GLN A 134 31.42 0.40 -4.71
C GLN A 134 31.57 -1.12 -4.57
N ARG A 135 32.30 -1.60 -3.54
CA ARG A 135 32.41 -3.03 -3.23
C ARG A 135 31.06 -3.63 -2.90
N HIS A 136 30.27 -2.95 -2.06
CA HIS A 136 28.90 -3.35 -1.75
C HIS A 136 28.03 -3.43 -3.02
N LEU A 137 28.00 -2.37 -3.84
CA LEU A 137 27.21 -2.33 -5.07
C LEU A 137 27.62 -3.43 -6.07
N LYS A 138 28.93 -3.73 -6.17
CA LYS A 138 29.44 -4.85 -6.98
C LYS A 138 28.87 -6.18 -6.49
N LYS A 139 28.96 -6.47 -5.19
CA LYS A 139 28.41 -7.70 -4.57
C LYS A 139 26.89 -7.80 -4.77
N THR A 140 26.17 -6.70 -4.56
CA THR A 140 24.71 -6.64 -4.69
C THR A 140 24.21 -6.93 -6.10
N LEU A 141 24.94 -6.49 -7.13
CA LEU A 141 24.53 -6.64 -8.53
C LEU A 141 25.08 -7.89 -9.23
N GLN A 142 25.96 -8.66 -8.59
CA GLN A 142 26.62 -9.82 -9.21
C GLN A 142 25.63 -10.86 -9.76
N LYS A 143 24.44 -10.97 -9.16
CA LYS A 143 23.42 -11.97 -9.51
C LYS A 143 22.53 -11.58 -10.71
N ILE A 144 22.66 -10.38 -11.28
CA ILE A 144 21.82 -9.95 -12.42
C ILE A 144 22.24 -10.62 -13.74
N GLY A 145 23.50 -11.07 -13.85
CA GLY A 145 24.05 -11.65 -15.08
C GLY A 145 24.26 -10.63 -16.20
N GLY A 146 25.04 -11.01 -17.22
CA GLY A 146 25.35 -10.19 -18.39
C GLY A 146 26.59 -9.29 -18.23
N PRO A 147 26.96 -8.52 -19.28
CA PRO A 147 28.18 -7.72 -19.28
C PRO A 147 28.18 -6.67 -18.16
N ARG A 148 29.23 -6.70 -17.33
CA ARG A 148 29.39 -5.86 -16.12
C ARG A 148 29.01 -4.39 -16.35
N GLY A 149 29.59 -3.75 -17.36
CA GLY A 149 29.34 -2.33 -17.66
C GLY A 149 27.87 -2.04 -17.97
N ASN A 150 27.19 -2.96 -18.67
CA ASN A 150 25.78 -2.82 -19.00
C ASN A 150 24.89 -2.98 -17.76
N VAL A 151 25.22 -3.92 -16.87
CA VAL A 151 24.51 -4.12 -15.60
C VAL A 151 24.53 -2.84 -14.76
N TYR A 152 25.70 -2.23 -14.56
CA TYR A 152 25.80 -1.00 -13.77
C TYR A 152 25.14 0.20 -14.45
N ARG A 153 25.33 0.36 -15.76
CA ARG A 153 24.68 1.44 -16.52
C ARG A 153 23.16 1.34 -16.42
N PHE A 154 22.62 0.12 -16.54
CA PHE A 154 21.20 -0.15 -16.38
C PHE A 154 20.73 0.12 -14.95
N ALA A 155 21.43 -0.39 -13.94
CA ALA A 155 21.11 -0.16 -12.53
C ALA A 155 21.09 1.33 -12.17
N SER A 156 22.03 2.12 -12.70
CA SER A 156 22.10 3.57 -12.47
C SER A 156 20.82 4.31 -12.92
N LYS A 157 20.18 3.84 -14.00
CA LYS A 157 18.91 4.36 -14.53
C LYS A 157 17.68 3.85 -13.78
N LYS A 158 17.85 2.86 -12.89
CA LYS A 158 16.76 2.16 -12.21
C LYS A 158 16.75 2.34 -10.69
N VAL A 159 17.58 3.22 -10.13
CA VAL A 159 17.59 3.54 -8.69
C VAL A 159 16.30 4.27 -8.26
N ARG A 160 15.57 3.67 -7.32
CA ARG A 160 14.34 4.18 -6.70
C ARG A 160 14.46 4.11 -5.17
N SER A 161 13.67 4.90 -4.45
CA SER A 161 13.42 4.70 -3.01
C SER A 161 11.98 4.27 -2.76
N GLN A 162 11.80 3.38 -1.79
CA GLN A 162 10.52 2.99 -1.22
C GLN A 162 10.54 3.32 0.27
N THR A 163 9.54 4.04 0.76
CA THR A 163 9.36 4.27 2.20
C THR A 163 8.87 2.98 2.84
N GLY A 164 9.40 2.64 4.01
CA GLY A 164 8.87 1.57 4.86
C GLY A 164 7.43 1.84 5.26
N GLN A 165 6.62 0.80 5.38
CA GLN A 165 5.18 0.92 5.62
C GLN A 165 4.73 0.20 6.89
N ARG A 166 5.64 -0.33 7.71
CA ARG A 166 5.31 -1.14 8.88
C ARG A 166 4.32 -0.45 9.82
N ASN A 167 4.57 0.82 10.15
CA ASN A 167 3.71 1.58 11.06
C ASN A 167 2.29 1.78 10.49
N PHE A 168 2.16 1.94 9.18
CA PHE A 168 0.86 2.04 8.52
C PHE A 168 0.17 0.68 8.45
N PHE A 169 0.93 -0.39 8.15
CA PHE A 169 0.41 -1.74 8.12
C PHE A 169 -0.15 -2.16 9.48
N VAL A 170 0.58 -1.92 10.57
CA VAL A 170 0.12 -2.14 11.95
C VAL A 170 -1.16 -1.35 12.24
N LYS A 171 -1.25 -0.07 11.84
CA LYS A 171 -2.52 0.68 11.96
C LYS A 171 -3.67 0.01 11.18
N GLY A 172 -3.37 -0.55 10.01
CA GLY A 172 -4.32 -1.34 9.24
C GLY A 172 -4.76 -2.61 9.97
N LEU A 173 -3.84 -3.32 10.65
CA LEU A 173 -4.16 -4.49 11.46
C LEU A 173 -5.06 -4.14 12.64
N LYS A 174 -4.92 -2.93 13.21
CA LYS A 174 -5.83 -2.42 14.25
C LYS A 174 -7.21 -2.09 13.69
N ASN A 175 -7.28 -1.47 12.51
CA ASN A 175 -8.54 -0.95 11.96
C ASN A 175 -9.36 -1.99 11.19
N SER A 176 -8.70 -2.90 10.46
CA SER A 176 -9.38 -3.86 9.58
C SER A 176 -10.40 -4.77 10.27
N PRO A 177 -10.19 -5.26 11.51
CA PRO A 177 -11.15 -6.15 12.18
C PRO A 177 -12.52 -5.51 12.41
N LYS A 178 -12.58 -4.17 12.49
CA LYS A 178 -13.84 -3.43 12.54
C LYS A 178 -14.74 -3.72 11.34
N TYR A 179 -14.17 -3.89 10.15
CA TYR A 179 -14.94 -3.98 8.90
C TYR A 179 -14.92 -5.36 8.25
N LEU A 180 -13.84 -6.14 8.46
CA LEU A 180 -13.63 -7.42 7.79
C LEU A 180 -14.83 -8.37 7.86
N PRO A 181 -15.53 -8.57 8.99
CA PRO A 181 -16.68 -9.48 9.04
C PRO A 181 -17.80 -9.11 8.04
N LEU A 182 -18.17 -7.82 7.96
CA LEU A 182 -19.18 -7.35 7.01
C LEU A 182 -18.68 -7.38 5.56
N MET A 183 -17.38 -7.10 5.36
CA MET A 183 -16.75 -7.17 4.04
C MET A 183 -16.66 -8.61 3.52
N GLU A 184 -16.38 -9.57 4.40
CA GLU A 184 -16.35 -11.02 4.11
C GLU A 184 -17.73 -11.53 3.77
N ALA A 185 -18.77 -11.16 4.54
CA ALA A 185 -20.16 -11.49 4.21
C ALA A 185 -20.55 -10.96 2.82
N GLU A 186 -20.15 -9.73 2.47
CA GLU A 186 -20.42 -9.17 1.14
C GLU A 186 -19.66 -9.90 0.03
N PHE A 187 -18.39 -10.26 0.24
CA PHE A 187 -17.62 -11.01 -0.75
C PHE A 187 -18.16 -12.44 -0.92
N GLN A 188 -18.59 -13.08 0.17
CA GLN A 188 -19.25 -14.38 0.14
C GLN A 188 -20.54 -14.32 -0.68
N ARG A 189 -21.39 -13.31 -0.46
CA ARG A 189 -22.63 -13.08 -1.24
C ARG A 189 -22.32 -12.85 -2.73
N GLN A 190 -21.18 -12.24 -3.03
CA GLN A 190 -20.70 -12.10 -4.40
C GLN A 190 -19.98 -13.35 -4.92
N GLY A 191 -19.71 -14.40 -4.14
CA GLY A 191 -18.89 -15.54 -4.59
C GLY A 191 -17.46 -15.12 -4.96
N LEU A 192 -16.89 -14.19 -4.18
CA LEU A 192 -15.52 -13.70 -4.32
C LEU A 192 -14.61 -14.28 -3.23
N PRO A 193 -13.33 -14.57 -3.54
CA PRO A 193 -12.38 -15.00 -2.53
C PRO A 193 -12.10 -13.91 -1.48
N LYS A 194 -12.12 -14.28 -0.19
CA LYS A 194 -11.91 -13.36 0.94
C LYS A 194 -10.51 -12.76 0.97
N GLU A 195 -9.52 -13.41 0.38
CA GLU A 195 -8.13 -12.93 0.30
C GLU A 195 -8.04 -11.56 -0.39
N LEU A 196 -8.93 -11.31 -1.36
CA LEU A 196 -9.02 -10.03 -2.07
C LEU A 196 -9.35 -8.85 -1.14
N LEU A 197 -9.94 -9.09 0.03
CA LEU A 197 -10.19 -8.08 1.06
C LEU A 197 -8.92 -7.56 1.73
N ARG A 198 -7.74 -8.06 1.34
CA ARG A 198 -6.44 -7.48 1.73
C ARG A 198 -5.94 -6.40 0.77
N ILE A 199 -6.62 -6.14 -0.36
CA ILE A 199 -6.32 -4.98 -1.23
C ILE A 199 -6.32 -3.65 -0.46
N PRO A 200 -7.26 -3.35 0.46
CA PRO A 200 -7.23 -2.13 1.26
C PRO A 200 -5.97 -1.93 2.11
N PHE A 201 -5.23 -2.99 2.47
CA PHE A 201 -3.91 -2.84 3.12
C PHE A 201 -2.90 -2.13 2.20
N VAL A 202 -2.93 -2.47 0.91
CA VAL A 202 -2.05 -1.92 -0.12
C VAL A 202 -2.48 -0.50 -0.52
N GLU A 203 -3.79 -0.29 -0.67
CA GLU A 203 -4.36 0.99 -1.16
C GLU A 203 -4.30 2.09 -0.09
N SER A 204 -4.65 1.79 1.15
CA SER A 204 -4.82 2.81 2.20
C SER A 204 -4.30 2.40 3.57
N SER A 205 -3.89 1.14 3.75
CA SER A 205 -3.66 0.53 5.06
C SER A 205 -4.89 0.64 5.98
N PHE A 206 -6.09 0.41 5.43
CA PHE A 206 -7.37 0.56 6.13
C PHE A 206 -7.54 1.94 6.80
N ASN A 207 -7.02 2.99 6.17
CA ASN A 207 -7.24 4.36 6.64
C ASN A 207 -8.60 4.87 6.12
N GLU A 208 -9.57 4.95 7.04
CA GLU A 208 -10.95 5.39 6.78
C GLU A 208 -11.06 6.85 6.30
N LYS A 209 -9.97 7.64 6.41
CA LYS A 209 -9.86 9.03 5.97
C LYS A 209 -8.94 9.19 4.75
N ALA A 210 -8.59 8.09 4.08
CA ALA A 210 -7.65 8.13 2.97
C ALA A 210 -8.21 8.88 1.76
N GLU A 211 -7.46 9.89 1.31
CA GLU A 211 -7.68 10.59 0.06
C GLU A 211 -6.32 10.79 -0.62
N SER A 212 -6.23 10.38 -1.89
CA SER A 212 -5.02 10.58 -2.69
C SER A 212 -4.99 11.97 -3.32
N ARG A 213 -3.80 12.43 -3.69
CA ARG A 213 -3.61 13.69 -4.42
C ARG A 213 -4.39 13.78 -5.73
N VAL A 214 -4.73 12.64 -6.35
CA VAL A 214 -5.48 12.56 -7.61
C VAL A 214 -6.96 12.21 -7.41
N GLY A 215 -7.44 12.25 -6.16
CA GLY A 215 -8.87 12.15 -5.83
C GLY A 215 -9.42 10.75 -5.56
N ALA A 216 -8.58 9.70 -5.57
CA ALA A 216 -8.96 8.39 -5.05
C ALA A 216 -9.33 8.48 -3.55
N SER A 217 -10.41 7.84 -3.11
CA SER A 217 -10.98 8.05 -1.78
C SER A 217 -11.41 6.74 -1.09
N GLY A 218 -11.39 6.75 0.25
CA GLY A 218 -11.78 5.64 1.11
C GLY A 218 -10.75 4.51 1.18
N ILE A 219 -11.09 3.46 1.94
CA ILE A 219 -10.15 2.35 2.21
C ILE A 219 -9.75 1.58 0.93
N TRP A 220 -10.64 1.59 -0.06
CA TRP A 220 -10.48 0.94 -1.37
C TRP A 220 -9.85 1.85 -2.44
N GLN A 221 -9.58 3.12 -2.11
CA GLN A 221 -9.05 4.14 -3.02
C GLN A 221 -9.79 4.17 -4.38
N ILE A 222 -11.11 4.23 -4.34
CA ILE A 222 -11.92 4.26 -5.58
C ILE A 222 -11.78 5.64 -6.25
N MET A 223 -11.44 5.64 -7.54
CA MET A 223 -11.30 6.86 -8.33
C MET A 223 -12.66 7.55 -8.54
N PRO A 224 -12.71 8.90 -8.64
CA PRO A 224 -13.98 9.63 -8.76
C PRO A 224 -14.85 9.18 -9.94
N HIS A 225 -14.25 8.96 -11.11
CA HIS A 225 -14.99 8.54 -12.31
C HIS A 225 -15.58 7.13 -12.17
N ILE A 226 -14.88 6.23 -11.47
CA ILE A 226 -15.40 4.90 -11.11
C ILE A 226 -16.52 5.05 -10.09
N GLY A 227 -16.31 5.84 -9.03
CA GLY A 227 -17.33 6.10 -8.02
C GLY A 227 -18.64 6.58 -8.64
N LYS A 228 -18.59 7.60 -9.50
CA LYS A 228 -19.77 8.14 -10.21
C LYS A 228 -20.52 7.10 -11.05
N ALA A 229 -19.83 6.08 -11.56
CA ALA A 229 -20.46 5.03 -12.36
C ALA A 229 -21.17 3.95 -11.53
N TYR A 230 -20.83 3.81 -10.24
CA TYR A 230 -21.29 2.68 -9.41
C TYR A 230 -22.00 3.07 -8.12
N MET A 231 -21.89 4.32 -7.67
CA MET A 231 -22.36 4.77 -6.37
C MET A 231 -22.61 6.29 -6.36
N LYS A 232 -23.25 6.80 -5.30
CA LYS A 232 -23.53 8.23 -5.16
C LYS A 232 -22.26 8.98 -4.77
N VAL A 233 -21.83 9.87 -5.65
CA VAL A 233 -20.72 10.82 -5.43
C VAL A 233 -21.18 12.22 -5.79
N THR A 234 -21.55 12.99 -4.77
CA THR A 234 -22.03 14.38 -4.82
C THR A 234 -21.21 15.24 -3.85
N PRO A 235 -21.37 16.58 -3.83
CA PRO A 235 -20.65 17.43 -2.89
C PRO A 235 -20.88 17.10 -1.41
N HIS A 236 -22.04 16.52 -1.07
CA HIS A 236 -22.46 16.21 0.31
C HIS A 236 -22.43 14.72 0.66
N ILE A 237 -22.46 13.84 -0.34
CA ILE A 237 -22.48 12.38 -0.19
C ILE A 237 -21.36 11.79 -1.04
N ASP A 238 -20.43 11.06 -0.43
CA ASP A 238 -19.38 10.34 -1.16
C ASP A 238 -19.26 8.91 -0.63
N GLU A 239 -20.03 8.01 -1.24
CA GLU A 239 -20.14 6.59 -0.83
C GLU A 239 -18.83 5.81 -0.94
N ARG A 240 -17.80 6.37 -1.60
CA ARG A 240 -16.44 5.81 -1.61
C ARG A 240 -15.82 5.77 -0.22
N ASN A 241 -16.24 6.69 0.65
CA ASN A 241 -15.78 6.76 2.03
C ASN A 241 -16.47 5.76 2.96
N SER A 242 -17.56 5.11 2.54
CA SER A 242 -18.19 4.03 3.29
C SER A 242 -17.44 2.72 3.04
N PRO A 243 -16.77 2.10 4.05
CA PRO A 243 -16.02 0.86 3.85
C PRO A 243 -16.85 -0.26 3.24
N ILE A 244 -18.11 -0.42 3.66
CA ILE A 244 -18.96 -1.52 3.21
C ILE A 244 -19.53 -1.25 1.81
N LYS A 245 -20.08 -0.06 1.54
CA LYS A 245 -20.57 0.27 0.19
C LYS A 245 -19.45 0.27 -0.85
N ALA A 246 -18.26 0.75 -0.49
CA ALA A 246 -17.09 0.67 -1.35
C ALA A 246 -16.64 -0.78 -1.59
N THR A 247 -16.82 -1.68 -0.61
CA THR A 247 -16.54 -3.12 -0.77
C THR A 247 -17.46 -3.77 -1.80
N GLU A 248 -18.76 -3.42 -1.80
CA GLU A 248 -19.70 -3.92 -2.81
C GLU A 248 -19.23 -3.56 -4.23
N VAL A 249 -18.82 -2.31 -4.44
CA VAL A 249 -18.34 -1.81 -5.74
C VAL A 249 -16.98 -2.39 -6.11
N ALA A 250 -16.05 -2.50 -5.15
CA ALA A 250 -14.76 -3.14 -5.38
C ALA A 250 -14.94 -4.60 -5.83
N GLY A 251 -15.88 -5.33 -5.22
CA GLY A 251 -16.25 -6.69 -5.64
C GLY A 251 -16.73 -6.74 -7.09
N LYS A 252 -17.61 -5.82 -7.50
CA LYS A 252 -18.08 -5.71 -8.90
C LYS A 252 -16.92 -5.49 -9.88
N ILE A 253 -16.01 -4.57 -9.56
CA ILE A 253 -14.83 -4.28 -10.39
C ILE A 253 -13.93 -5.51 -10.50
N LEU A 254 -13.65 -6.19 -9.39
CA LEU A 254 -12.81 -7.38 -9.35
C LEU A 254 -13.43 -8.54 -10.14
N LYS A 255 -14.75 -8.75 -10.04
CA LYS A 255 -15.49 -9.71 -10.87
C LYS A 255 -15.36 -9.41 -12.35
N GLN A 256 -15.54 -8.14 -12.75
CA GLN A 256 -15.40 -7.73 -14.16
C GLN A 256 -13.97 -8.00 -14.66
N ASN A 257 -12.97 -7.60 -13.87
CA ASN A 257 -11.57 -7.85 -14.18
C ASN A 257 -11.27 -9.35 -14.32
N PHE A 258 -11.75 -10.18 -13.39
CA PHE A 258 -11.56 -11.62 -13.45
C PHE A 258 -12.28 -12.26 -14.64
N ARG A 259 -13.54 -11.87 -14.93
CA ARG A 259 -14.29 -12.37 -16.09
C ARG A 259 -13.54 -12.13 -17.40
N ALA A 260 -12.90 -10.97 -17.52
CA ALA A 260 -12.17 -10.57 -18.73
C ALA A 260 -10.74 -11.10 -18.82
N LEU A 261 -10.08 -11.36 -17.68
CA LEU A 261 -8.65 -11.72 -17.64
C LEU A 261 -8.40 -13.18 -17.20
N LYS A 262 -9.41 -13.86 -16.66
CA LYS A 262 -9.40 -15.25 -16.20
C LYS A 262 -8.24 -15.60 -15.25
N SER A 263 -7.77 -14.61 -14.49
CA SER A 263 -6.66 -14.78 -13.54
C SER A 263 -6.73 -13.71 -12.45
N TRP A 264 -6.70 -14.14 -11.18
CA TRP A 264 -6.71 -13.21 -10.06
C TRP A 264 -5.49 -12.29 -10.03
N GLY A 265 -4.29 -12.79 -10.36
CA GLY A 265 -3.10 -11.94 -10.44
C GLY A 265 -3.26 -10.79 -11.44
N LEU A 266 -3.82 -11.08 -12.62
CA LEU A 266 -4.14 -10.03 -13.61
C LEU A 266 -5.30 -9.15 -13.15
N ALA A 267 -6.34 -9.72 -12.53
CA ALA A 267 -7.52 -8.98 -12.09
C ALA A 267 -7.21 -7.97 -10.97
N VAL A 268 -6.39 -8.37 -9.99
CA VAL A 268 -5.88 -7.50 -8.92
C VAL A 268 -4.97 -6.43 -9.51
N THR A 269 -4.09 -6.79 -10.46
CA THR A 269 -3.25 -5.79 -11.14
C THR A 269 -4.08 -4.79 -11.94
N ALA A 270 -5.16 -5.23 -12.58
CA ALA A 270 -6.08 -4.39 -13.35
C ALA A 270 -6.89 -3.44 -12.46
N TYR A 271 -7.14 -3.78 -11.18
CA TYR A 271 -7.78 -2.88 -10.23
C TYR A 271 -6.98 -1.58 -10.08
N ASN A 272 -5.66 -1.70 -9.92
CA ASN A 272 -4.76 -0.54 -9.82
C ASN A 272 -4.42 0.11 -11.18
N HIS A 273 -4.15 -0.70 -12.20
CA HIS A 273 -3.63 -0.21 -13.48
C HIS A 273 -4.73 0.20 -14.48
N GLY A 274 -5.96 -0.24 -14.27
CA GLY A 274 -7.03 -0.18 -15.25
C GLY A 274 -6.97 -1.31 -16.26
N ILE A 275 -8.11 -1.95 -16.53
CA ILE A 275 -8.20 -3.14 -17.37
C ILE A 275 -7.76 -2.89 -18.83
N GLY A 276 -8.15 -1.76 -19.42
CA GLY A 276 -7.78 -1.42 -20.81
C GLY A 276 -6.27 -1.24 -20.98
N GLY A 277 -5.63 -0.54 -20.04
CA GLY A 277 -4.17 -0.37 -20.00
C GLY A 277 -3.44 -1.70 -19.83
N LEU A 278 -3.97 -2.58 -18.99
CA LEU A 278 -3.39 -3.91 -18.77
C LEU A 278 -3.49 -4.77 -20.03
N ARG A 279 -4.65 -4.83 -20.69
CA ARG A 279 -4.85 -5.58 -21.94
C ARG A 279 -3.93 -5.08 -23.06
N LYS A 280 -3.74 -3.76 -23.17
CA LYS A 280 -2.77 -3.16 -24.11
C LYS A 280 -1.35 -3.62 -23.80
N SER A 281 -0.97 -3.67 -22.52
CA SER A 281 0.37 -4.10 -22.09
C SER A 281 0.61 -5.59 -22.32
N LEU A 282 -0.39 -6.44 -22.05
CA LEU A 282 -0.37 -7.89 -22.35
C LEU A 282 -0.16 -8.15 -23.84
N ARG A 283 -0.95 -7.50 -24.71
CA ARG A 283 -0.82 -7.61 -26.16
C ARG A 283 0.57 -7.19 -26.65
N LYS A 284 1.05 -6.02 -26.22
CA LYS A 284 2.36 -5.49 -26.62
C LYS A 284 3.55 -6.35 -26.18
N SER A 285 3.42 -7.06 -25.05
CA SER A 285 4.47 -7.97 -24.55
C SER A 285 4.26 -9.43 -24.95
N LYS A 286 3.24 -9.73 -25.77
CA LYS A 286 2.84 -11.11 -26.12
C LYS A 286 2.76 -12.01 -24.87
N SER A 287 2.23 -11.48 -23.77
CA SER A 287 2.16 -12.16 -22.48
C SER A 287 0.72 -12.58 -22.18
N THR A 288 0.53 -13.80 -21.69
CA THR A 288 -0.77 -14.32 -21.24
C THR A 288 -0.89 -14.32 -19.73
N HIS A 289 0.24 -14.36 -19.02
CA HIS A 289 0.30 -14.35 -17.55
C HIS A 289 0.98 -13.10 -17.01
N LEU A 290 0.61 -12.70 -15.78
CA LEU A 290 1.21 -11.55 -15.11
C LEU A 290 2.74 -11.67 -14.98
N THR A 291 3.26 -12.86 -14.68
CA THR A 291 4.69 -13.10 -14.51
C THR A 291 5.46 -12.84 -15.80
N GLN A 292 4.92 -13.27 -16.94
CA GLN A 292 5.45 -12.95 -18.27
C GLN A 292 5.37 -11.45 -18.55
N LEU A 293 4.24 -10.80 -18.26
CA LEU A 293 4.09 -9.35 -18.44
C LEU A 293 5.15 -8.56 -17.67
N ILE A 294 5.34 -8.89 -16.39
CA ILE A 294 6.38 -8.29 -15.54
C ILE A 294 7.77 -8.53 -16.15
N SER A 295 8.05 -9.73 -16.64
CA SER A 295 9.34 -10.13 -17.19
C SER A 295 9.64 -9.60 -18.59
N HIS A 296 8.64 -9.40 -19.45
CA HIS A 296 8.82 -9.08 -20.87
C HIS A 296 8.52 -7.61 -21.17
N TYR A 297 7.59 -6.97 -20.46
CA TYR A 297 7.23 -5.59 -20.76
C TYR A 297 8.35 -4.61 -20.38
N ARG A 298 8.70 -3.72 -21.31
CA ARG A 298 9.74 -2.69 -21.15
C ARG A 298 9.22 -1.25 -21.32
N GLY A 299 7.96 -1.08 -21.74
CA GLY A 299 7.36 0.24 -21.96
C GLY A 299 7.03 0.98 -20.66
N GLY A 300 6.88 2.30 -20.75
CA GLY A 300 6.57 3.16 -19.59
C GLY A 300 5.15 3.03 -19.03
N SER A 301 4.18 2.53 -19.83
CA SER A 301 2.77 2.46 -19.41
C SER A 301 2.53 1.46 -18.29
N PHE A 302 3.30 0.37 -18.20
CA PHE A 302 3.22 -0.59 -17.10
C PHE A 302 4.40 -0.35 -16.14
N GLY A 303 4.25 0.70 -15.34
CA GLY A 303 5.30 1.23 -14.49
C GLY A 303 5.54 0.46 -13.19
N PHE A 304 6.35 1.04 -12.30
CA PHE A 304 6.74 0.42 -11.04
C PHE A 304 5.54 0.01 -10.18
N ALA A 305 4.58 0.91 -9.96
CA ALA A 305 3.39 0.62 -9.15
C ALA A 305 2.61 -0.58 -9.72
N SER A 306 2.22 -0.52 -10.99
CA SER A 306 1.45 -1.57 -11.66
C SER A 306 2.17 -2.92 -11.69
N SER A 307 3.48 -2.94 -11.95
CA SER A 307 4.28 -4.18 -11.96
C SER A 307 4.50 -4.82 -10.58
N ASN A 308 4.17 -4.10 -9.51
CA ASN A 308 4.36 -4.55 -8.14
C ASN A 308 3.05 -4.73 -7.37
N PHE A 309 1.93 -4.20 -7.85
CA PHE A 309 0.68 -4.17 -7.10
C PHE A 309 0.24 -5.55 -6.61
N TYR A 310 0.26 -6.57 -7.46
CA TYR A 310 -0.05 -7.93 -7.04
C TYR A 310 0.98 -8.50 -6.05
N ALA A 311 2.26 -8.16 -6.18
CA ALA A 311 3.27 -8.60 -5.23
C ALA A 311 3.10 -7.93 -3.85
N SER A 312 2.72 -6.66 -3.82
CA SER A 312 2.33 -5.93 -2.61
C SER A 312 1.09 -6.55 -1.97
N PHE A 313 0.08 -6.92 -2.78
CA PHE A 313 -1.11 -7.61 -2.33
C PHE A 313 -0.77 -8.96 -1.66
N LEU A 314 0.01 -9.81 -2.32
CA LEU A 314 0.44 -11.09 -1.74
C LEU A 314 1.24 -10.89 -0.45
N ALA A 315 2.12 -9.89 -0.41
CA ALA A 315 2.88 -9.57 0.80
C ALA A 315 1.95 -9.15 1.96
N ALA A 316 0.96 -8.29 1.69
CA ALA A 316 -0.04 -7.89 2.69
C ALA A 316 -0.91 -9.06 3.15
N LEU A 317 -1.32 -9.94 2.23
CA LEU A 317 -2.09 -11.14 2.52
C LEU A 317 -1.36 -12.04 3.51
N HIS A 318 -0.12 -12.42 3.21
CA HIS A 318 0.66 -13.28 4.10
C HIS A 318 1.02 -12.58 5.42
N ALA A 319 1.33 -11.27 5.39
CA ALA A 319 1.66 -10.53 6.60
C ALA A 319 0.47 -10.41 7.57
N GLU A 320 -0.76 -10.29 7.06
CA GLU A 320 -1.97 -10.29 7.90
C GLU A 320 -2.35 -11.72 8.34
N THR A 321 -2.20 -12.71 7.46
CA THR A 321 -2.49 -14.12 7.76
C THR A 321 -1.66 -14.63 8.94
N TYR A 322 -0.37 -14.27 8.98
CA TYR A 322 0.58 -14.66 10.02
C TYR A 322 0.88 -13.53 11.02
N LYS A 323 -0.05 -12.60 11.21
CA LYS A 323 0.19 -11.38 12.00
C LYS A 323 0.62 -11.69 13.44
N ASP A 324 0.05 -12.72 14.07
CA ASP A 324 0.31 -13.04 15.47
C ASP A 324 1.72 -13.63 15.69
N GLN A 325 2.35 -14.15 14.63
CA GLN A 325 3.72 -14.62 14.63
C GLN A 325 4.73 -13.53 14.21
N ILE A 326 4.26 -12.49 13.53
CA ILE A 326 5.12 -11.44 12.93
C ILE A 326 5.17 -10.18 13.81
N PHE A 327 4.06 -9.84 14.46
CA PHE A 327 3.88 -8.62 15.23
C PHE A 327 3.56 -8.99 16.68
N SER A 328 4.16 -8.29 17.65
CA SER A 328 3.85 -8.53 19.05
C SER A 328 2.41 -8.12 19.36
N SER A 329 1.76 -8.80 20.31
CA SER A 329 0.40 -8.47 20.77
C SER A 329 0.26 -7.01 21.20
N ASP A 330 1.28 -6.44 21.83
CA ASP A 330 1.27 -5.04 22.28
C ASP A 330 1.27 -4.04 21.10
N GLU A 331 1.76 -4.46 19.94
CA GLU A 331 1.76 -3.63 18.74
C GLU A 331 0.37 -3.57 18.10
N ILE A 332 -0.44 -4.61 18.23
CA ILE A 332 -1.76 -4.75 17.59
C ILE A 332 -2.84 -4.73 18.67
N SER A 333 -3.60 -3.63 18.70
CA SER A 333 -4.85 -3.54 19.46
C SER A 333 -6.01 -3.48 18.47
N PRO A 334 -6.64 -4.63 18.14
CA PRO A 334 -7.74 -4.70 17.19
C PRO A 334 -8.93 -3.87 17.66
N ARG A 335 -9.49 -3.06 16.75
CA ARG A 335 -10.80 -2.45 16.99
C ARG A 335 -11.87 -3.53 16.95
N PRO A 336 -12.91 -3.45 17.81
CA PRO A 336 -14.01 -4.40 17.78
C PRO A 336 -14.73 -4.34 16.42
N ALA A 337 -15.28 -5.48 16.02
CA ALA A 337 -16.14 -5.60 14.85
C ALA A 337 -17.28 -4.57 14.92
N LEU A 338 -17.63 -3.99 13.78
CA LEU A 338 -18.71 -3.02 13.70
C LEU A 338 -20.05 -3.70 14.04
N ASN A 339 -20.63 -3.33 15.18
CA ASN A 339 -21.97 -3.75 15.58
C ASN A 339 -23.02 -2.78 15.01
N ALA A 340 -23.22 -2.84 13.68
CA ALA A 340 -24.18 -1.99 12.99
C ALA A 340 -24.78 -2.70 11.77
N GLN A 341 -26.01 -2.33 11.45
CA GLN A 341 -26.75 -2.79 10.28
C GLN A 341 -26.94 -1.68 9.25
N MET A 342 -27.07 -2.07 7.99
CA MET A 342 -27.37 -1.15 6.90
C MET A 342 -28.88 -1.04 6.70
N VAL A 343 -29.43 0.16 6.89
CA VAL A 343 -30.86 0.47 6.77
C VAL A 343 -31.10 1.34 5.56
N THR A 344 -32.15 1.06 4.79
CA THR A 344 -32.55 1.86 3.63
C THR A 344 -33.58 2.91 4.02
N LEU A 345 -33.37 4.17 3.65
CA LEU A 345 -34.33 5.24 3.93
C LEU A 345 -35.54 5.14 2.99
N HIS A 346 -36.75 5.03 3.56
CA HIS A 346 -38.00 4.98 2.78
C HIS A 346 -38.49 6.35 2.28
N ARG A 347 -37.96 7.44 2.86
CA ARG A 347 -38.21 8.83 2.46
C ARG A 347 -36.94 9.67 2.56
N SER A 348 -36.96 10.87 2.00
CA SER A 348 -35.85 11.80 2.19
C SER A 348 -35.82 12.31 3.63
N MET A 349 -34.66 12.25 4.27
CA MET A 349 -34.50 12.59 5.70
C MET A 349 -33.22 13.38 5.93
N ARG A 350 -33.26 14.31 6.89
CA ARG A 350 -32.06 15.00 7.37
C ARG A 350 -31.28 14.10 8.35
N PRO A 351 -29.94 14.18 8.38
CA PRO A 351 -29.14 13.46 9.37
C PRO A 351 -29.57 13.70 10.82
N SER A 352 -29.99 14.92 11.18
CA SER A 352 -30.55 15.23 12.51
C SER A 352 -31.78 14.39 12.86
N GLN A 353 -32.68 14.17 11.90
CA GLN A 353 -33.87 13.34 12.08
C GLN A 353 -33.50 11.86 12.23
N ILE A 354 -32.52 11.39 11.46
CA ILE A 354 -32.03 10.01 11.54
C ILE A 354 -31.39 9.76 12.91
N ALA A 355 -30.52 10.67 13.36
CA ALA A 355 -29.88 10.61 14.68
C ALA A 355 -30.93 10.56 15.80
N LYS A 356 -31.94 11.44 15.76
CA LYS A 356 -33.04 11.47 16.75
C LYS A 356 -33.82 10.14 16.78
N LEU A 357 -34.21 9.61 15.62
CA LEU A 357 -34.99 8.36 15.53
C LEU A 357 -34.17 7.12 15.92
N ALA A 358 -32.87 7.13 15.65
CA ALA A 358 -31.98 6.05 16.04
C ALA A 358 -31.51 6.15 17.50
N ASN A 359 -31.91 7.19 18.23
CA ASN A 359 -31.40 7.54 19.57
C ASN A 359 -29.85 7.61 19.61
N LEU A 360 -29.27 8.31 18.63
CA LEU A 360 -27.84 8.52 18.49
C LEU A 360 -27.49 10.00 18.64
N ASN A 361 -26.32 10.28 19.20
CA ASN A 361 -25.72 11.60 19.00
C ASN A 361 -25.24 11.73 17.54
N ILE A 362 -25.07 12.98 17.08
CA ILE A 362 -24.76 13.24 15.66
C ILE A 362 -23.34 12.77 15.27
N ASP A 363 -22.41 12.70 16.23
CA ASP A 363 -21.05 12.25 16.00
C ASP A 363 -20.95 10.72 15.88
N ASP A 364 -21.76 9.97 16.62
CA ASP A 364 -21.90 8.51 16.46
C ASP A 364 -22.42 8.18 15.06
N LEU A 365 -23.44 8.91 14.60
CA LEU A 365 -23.97 8.73 13.23
C LEU A 365 -22.88 8.99 12.17
N LYS A 366 -22.04 10.01 12.40
CA LYS A 366 -20.93 10.40 11.52
C LYS A 366 -19.79 9.36 11.50
N ASP A 367 -19.50 8.74 12.63
CA ASP A 367 -18.48 7.70 12.77
C ASP A 367 -18.94 6.36 12.19
N LEU A 368 -20.25 6.10 12.16
CA LEU A 368 -20.85 4.99 11.42
C LEU A 368 -20.90 5.27 9.90
N ASN A 369 -21.10 6.53 9.50
CA ASN A 369 -21.39 6.91 8.11
C ASN A 369 -20.41 7.94 7.55
N HIS A 370 -19.22 7.47 7.20
CA HIS A 370 -18.13 8.31 6.70
C HIS A 370 -18.42 8.99 5.36
N ASP A 371 -19.36 8.44 4.59
CA ASP A 371 -19.82 8.91 3.30
C ASP A 371 -20.75 10.12 3.36
N ILE A 372 -21.29 10.47 4.53
CA ILE A 372 -22.22 11.60 4.69
C ILE A 372 -21.72 12.69 5.64
N LYS A 373 -20.41 12.72 5.96
CA LYS A 373 -19.80 13.73 6.86
C LYS A 373 -20.18 15.17 6.51
N ARG A 374 -20.23 15.50 5.22
CA ARG A 374 -20.60 16.84 4.74
C ARG A 374 -22.12 17.09 4.78
N ALA A 375 -22.93 16.06 4.55
CA ALA A 375 -24.37 16.16 4.74
C ALA A 375 -24.72 16.36 6.22
N ILE A 376 -24.06 15.64 7.14
CA ILE A 376 -24.20 15.81 8.59
C ILE A 376 -23.85 17.24 9.01
N LYS A 377 -22.68 17.75 8.58
CA LYS A 377 -22.23 19.11 8.95
C LYS A 377 -23.24 20.21 8.59
N ASN A 378 -23.94 20.06 7.46
CA ASN A 378 -24.85 21.08 6.92
C ASN A 378 -26.33 20.64 7.04
N ASP A 379 -26.59 19.57 7.79
CA ASP A 379 -27.87 18.87 7.93
C ASP A 379 -28.67 18.68 6.61
N ILE A 380 -27.96 18.38 5.52
CA ILE A 380 -28.53 18.26 4.17
C ILE A 380 -29.28 16.94 4.05
N ARG A 381 -30.50 17.01 3.47
CA ARG A 381 -31.35 15.85 3.24
C ARG A 381 -30.65 14.77 2.43
N LEU A 382 -30.69 13.54 2.95
CA LEU A 382 -30.33 12.33 2.23
C LEU A 382 -31.54 11.89 1.38
N PRO A 383 -31.34 11.38 0.16
CA PRO A 383 -32.44 11.00 -0.71
C PRO A 383 -33.13 9.72 -0.25
N LYS A 384 -34.39 9.52 -0.66
CA LYS A 384 -35.08 8.22 -0.57
C LYS A 384 -34.21 7.12 -1.22
N GLY A 385 -34.20 5.94 -0.61
CA GLY A 385 -33.38 4.80 -1.03
C GLY A 385 -31.91 4.89 -0.63
N PHE A 386 -31.46 5.96 0.03
CA PHE A 386 -30.11 6.02 0.56
C PHE A 386 -29.95 5.01 1.71
N ARG A 387 -28.79 4.36 1.78
CA ARG A 387 -28.49 3.35 2.80
C ARG A 387 -27.61 3.96 3.89
N VAL A 388 -27.98 3.78 5.16
CA VAL A 388 -27.29 4.35 6.33
C VAL A 388 -26.96 3.22 7.30
N PHE A 389 -25.78 3.25 7.90
CA PHE A 389 -25.40 2.37 9.00
C PHE A 389 -25.93 2.90 10.34
N LEU A 390 -26.66 2.05 11.05
CA LEU A 390 -27.21 2.31 12.38
C LEU A 390 -26.93 1.10 13.29
N PRO A 391 -26.85 1.28 14.63
CA PRO A 391 -26.74 0.15 15.55
C PRO A 391 -27.87 -0.86 15.37
N HIS A 392 -27.62 -2.15 15.65
CA HIS A 392 -28.64 -3.20 15.54
C HIS A 392 -29.86 -2.94 16.43
N ASN A 393 -29.67 -2.31 17.59
CA ASN A 393 -30.70 -1.96 18.56
C ASN A 393 -31.31 -0.57 18.34
N SER A 394 -30.99 0.12 17.24
CA SER A 394 -31.60 1.42 16.99
C SER A 394 -33.11 1.26 16.87
N GLN A 395 -33.90 2.08 17.58
CA GLN A 395 -35.35 2.22 17.38
C GLN A 395 -35.70 2.88 16.04
N PHE A 396 -34.79 2.84 15.07
CA PHE A 396 -35.05 3.22 13.69
C PHE A 396 -35.99 2.18 13.09
N ILE A 397 -37.25 2.39 13.43
CA ILE A 397 -38.42 1.86 12.80
C ILE A 397 -38.35 2.41 11.36
N GLY A 398 -37.72 1.65 10.47
CA GLY A 398 -38.05 1.67 9.04
C GLY A 398 -39.48 1.15 8.79
N SER A 399 -40.33 1.14 9.82
CA SER A 399 -41.66 0.59 9.89
C SER A 399 -42.67 1.74 9.84
N ASN A 400 -42.97 2.14 8.61
CA ASN A 400 -44.32 2.24 8.05
C ASN A 400 -44.20 2.92 6.69
#